data_AF-A0A497GGN3-F1
#
_entry.id   AF-A0A497GGN3-F1
#
_cell.length_a   1.000
_cell.length_b   1.000
_cell.length_c   1.000
_cell.angle_alpha   90.00
_cell.angle_beta   90.00
_cell.angle_gamma   90.00
#
_symmetry.space_group_name_H-M   'P 1'
#
loop_
_entity.id
_entity.type
_entity.pdbx_description
1 polymer ?
#
loop_
_entity_poly.entity_id
_entity_poly.type
_entity_poly.pdbx_seq_one_letter_code
_entity_poly.pdbx_strand_id
1 'polypeptide(L)'
;MFDWDEYDRWMDQAKYTLSSIRADIDYGSYSWACFKAHQAVEYALKAFLRGAGKSAFGHDLRELFNEIKEYCQAEENIEEYVLLLSKYYIPPRYPDAFPGGAPYKFYTLQEAKEAFSKASKIIDWVSKCVERLRKTSERTCNSTERGY
;
A
#
# COMPACT_ATOMS: atom_id res chain seq x y z
N MET A 1 3.30 -22.55 0.39
CA MET A 1 2.97 -22.09 1.77
C MET A 1 3.19 -20.59 1.78
N PHE A 2 2.31 -19.83 2.42
CA PHE A 2 2.46 -18.37 2.52
C PHE A 2 3.52 -18.05 3.59
N ASP A 3 4.48 -17.19 3.27
CA ASP A 3 5.51 -16.70 4.19
C ASP A 3 4.95 -15.55 5.04
N TRP A 4 4.52 -15.89 6.26
CA TRP A 4 3.88 -14.96 7.18
C TRP A 4 4.87 -13.93 7.74
N ASP A 5 6.11 -14.34 8.02
CA ASP A 5 7.11 -13.47 8.62
C ASP A 5 7.56 -12.39 7.61
N GLU A 6 7.76 -12.77 6.35
CA GLU A 6 8.11 -11.80 5.31
C GLU A 6 6.94 -10.84 5.01
N TYR A 7 5.69 -11.33 5.03
CA TYR A 7 4.53 -10.44 4.94
C TYR A 7 4.50 -9.43 6.10
N ASP A 8 4.63 -9.90 7.34
CA ASP A 8 4.50 -9.05 8.54
C ASP A 8 5.59 -7.96 8.56
N ARG A 9 6.84 -8.29 8.20
CA ARG A 9 7.94 -7.30 8.07
C ARG A 9 7.63 -6.15 7.10
N TRP A 10 7.11 -6.47 5.92
CA TRP A 10 6.80 -5.47 4.90
C TRP A 10 5.53 -4.68 5.25
N MET A 11 4.54 -5.35 5.83
CA MET A 11 3.30 -4.72 6.26
C MET A 11 3.54 -3.75 7.44
N ASP A 12 4.45 -4.08 8.35
CA ASP A 12 4.86 -3.18 9.43
C ASP A 12 5.54 -1.92 8.87
N GLN A 13 6.40 -2.07 7.86
CA GLN A 13 6.98 -0.91 7.17
C GLN A 13 5.91 -0.06 6.47
N ALA A 14 4.89 -0.68 5.85
CA ALA A 14 3.77 0.03 5.25
C ALA A 14 3.00 0.86 6.28
N LYS A 15 2.66 0.25 7.42
CA LYS A 15 1.92 0.91 8.52
C LYS A 15 2.73 2.03 9.18
N TYR A 16 4.04 1.82 9.39
CA TYR A 16 4.94 2.85 9.91
C TYR A 16 5.06 4.02 8.94
N THR A 17 5.18 3.75 7.64
CA THR A 17 5.22 4.80 6.61
C THR A 17 3.92 5.60 6.60
N LEU A 18 2.76 4.92 6.65
CA LEU A 18 1.45 5.56 6.72
C LEU A 18 1.30 6.44 7.97
N SER A 19 1.72 5.97 9.14
CA SER A 19 1.60 6.74 10.39
C SER A 19 2.45 8.02 10.35
N SER A 20 3.62 7.97 9.72
CA SER A 20 4.53 9.11 9.59
C SER A 20 3.96 10.27 8.74
N ILE A 21 2.99 9.98 7.86
CA ILE A 21 2.35 11.00 7.00
C ILE A 21 1.65 12.08 7.82
N ARG A 22 1.13 11.74 9.01
CA ARG A 22 0.49 12.73 9.89
C ARG A 22 1.45 13.84 10.30
N ALA A 23 2.69 13.48 10.63
CA ALA A 23 3.72 14.47 10.97
C ALA A 23 4.05 15.38 9.78
N ASP A 24 4.07 14.85 8.55
CA ASP A 24 4.27 15.67 7.36
C ASP A 24 3.10 16.63 7.12
N ILE A 25 1.86 16.17 7.33
CA ILE A 25 0.66 17.01 7.23
C ILE A 25 0.71 18.13 8.26
N ASP A 26 1.00 17.81 9.53
CA ASP A 26 1.04 18.77 10.63
C ASP A 26 2.15 19.81 10.43
N TYR A 27 3.30 19.39 9.88
CA TYR A 27 4.41 20.30 9.57
C TYR A 27 4.17 21.15 8.30
N GLY A 28 3.26 20.74 7.42
CA GLY A 28 3.03 21.41 6.12
C GLY A 28 3.86 20.84 4.95
N SER A 29 4.50 19.69 5.13
CA SER A 29 5.26 18.95 4.12
C SER A 29 4.36 18.11 3.20
N TYR A 30 3.40 18.75 2.53
CA TYR A 30 2.33 18.05 1.78
C TYR A 30 2.84 17.18 0.62
N SER A 31 3.90 17.60 -0.08
CA SER A 31 4.50 16.76 -1.13
C SER A 31 5.09 15.47 -0.57
N TRP A 32 5.73 15.53 0.61
CA TRP A 32 6.24 14.35 1.29
C TRP A 32 5.13 13.45 1.80
N ALA A 33 4.04 14.02 2.31
CA ALA A 33 2.84 13.27 2.67
C ALA A 33 2.29 12.46 1.46
N CYS A 34 2.14 13.09 0.30
CA CYS A 34 1.67 12.41 -0.92
C CYS A 34 2.65 11.33 -1.41
N PHE A 35 3.95 11.61 -1.40
CA PHE A 35 4.97 10.61 -1.77
C PHE A 35 4.98 9.41 -0.81
N LYS A 36 4.92 9.65 0.49
CA LYS A 36 4.87 8.58 1.49
C LYS A 36 3.58 7.78 1.41
N ALA A 37 2.46 8.39 1.02
CA ALA A 37 1.21 7.66 0.75
C ALA A 37 1.40 6.62 -0.37
N HIS A 38 2.09 7.00 -1.47
CA HIS A 38 2.48 6.03 -2.51
C HIS A 38 3.36 4.92 -1.92
N GLN A 39 4.43 5.27 -1.19
CA GLN A 39 5.36 4.28 -0.64
C GLN A 39 4.69 3.32 0.35
N ALA A 40 3.79 3.81 1.21
CA ALA A 40 3.04 2.98 2.14
C ALA A 40 2.20 1.92 1.40
N VAL A 41 1.54 2.30 0.31
CA VAL A 41 0.79 1.37 -0.54
C VAL A 41 1.73 0.40 -1.25
N GLU A 42 2.85 0.88 -1.80
CA GLU A 42 3.86 0.03 -2.44
C GLU A 42 4.32 -1.10 -1.49
N TYR A 43 4.66 -0.75 -0.24
CA TYR A 43 5.06 -1.72 0.77
C TYR A 43 3.97 -2.73 1.08
N ALA A 44 2.71 -2.30 1.23
CA ALA A 44 1.60 -3.20 1.52
C ALA A 44 1.32 -4.18 0.37
N LEU A 45 1.32 -3.72 -0.88
CA LEU A 45 1.14 -4.59 -2.05
C LEU A 45 2.31 -5.60 -2.16
N LYS A 46 3.54 -5.13 -1.95
CA LYS A 46 4.73 -5.99 -1.93
C LYS A 46 4.71 -6.97 -0.76
N ALA A 47 4.19 -6.60 0.40
CA ALA A 47 4.04 -7.51 1.53
C ALA A 47 3.22 -8.75 1.14
N PHE A 48 2.07 -8.54 0.48
CA PHE A 48 1.26 -9.65 -0.01
C PHE A 48 2.02 -10.52 -1.00
N LEU A 49 2.62 -9.90 -2.03
CA LEU A 49 3.32 -10.64 -3.09
C LEU A 49 4.48 -11.45 -2.54
N ARG A 50 5.27 -10.87 -1.63
CA ARG A 50 6.40 -11.54 -0.99
C ARG A 50 5.93 -12.69 -0.10
N GLY A 51 4.90 -12.48 0.71
CA GLY A 51 4.28 -13.56 1.48
C GLY A 51 3.75 -14.69 0.59
N ALA A 52 3.25 -14.36 -0.60
CA ALA A 52 2.81 -15.35 -1.59
C ALA A 52 3.96 -16.00 -2.38
N GLY A 53 5.22 -15.62 -2.15
CA GLY A 53 6.39 -16.09 -2.91
C GLY A 53 6.43 -15.59 -4.35
N LYS A 54 5.71 -14.51 -4.67
CA LYS A 54 5.68 -13.87 -5.99
C LYS A 54 6.73 -12.78 -6.15
N SER A 55 7.05 -12.48 -7.41
CA SER A 55 7.86 -11.32 -7.79
C SER A 55 7.21 -10.02 -7.32
N ALA A 56 7.99 -9.14 -6.70
CA ALA A 56 7.54 -7.89 -6.07
C ALA A 56 8.48 -6.72 -6.40
N PHE A 57 8.88 -6.60 -7.67
CA PHE A 57 9.79 -5.57 -8.17
C PHE A 57 9.05 -4.36 -8.77
N GLY A 58 9.77 -3.26 -8.98
CA GLY A 58 9.21 -2.03 -9.54
C GLY A 58 8.48 -1.15 -8.53
N HIS A 59 7.93 -0.05 -9.03
CA HIS A 59 7.21 0.96 -8.25
C HIS A 59 5.81 1.24 -8.79
N ASP A 60 5.40 0.54 -9.84
CA ASP A 60 4.08 0.72 -10.43
C ASP A 60 3.02 0.03 -9.56
N LEU A 61 2.31 0.82 -8.76
CA LEU A 61 1.22 0.31 -7.91
C LEU A 61 0.14 -0.40 -8.71
N ARG A 62 -0.06 -0.08 -10.00
CA ARG A 62 -1.08 -0.71 -10.86
C ARG A 62 -0.69 -2.14 -11.17
N GLU A 63 0.57 -2.37 -11.52
CA GLU A 63 1.09 -3.72 -11.79
C GLU A 63 1.04 -4.56 -10.51
N LEU A 64 1.52 -4.02 -9.39
CA LEU A 64 1.48 -4.69 -8.09
C LEU A 64 0.03 -5.01 -7.65
N PHE A 65 -0.91 -4.09 -7.87
CA PHE A 65 -2.33 -4.29 -7.57
C PHE A 65 -2.94 -5.38 -8.45
N ASN A 66 -2.67 -5.36 -9.76
CA ASN A 66 -3.19 -6.34 -10.70
C ASN A 66 -2.74 -7.77 -10.36
N GLU A 67 -1.54 -7.94 -9.82
CA GLU A 67 -1.04 -9.25 -9.38
C GLU A 67 -1.76 -9.84 -8.16
N ILE A 68 -2.42 -9.00 -7.34
CA ILE A 68 -3.06 -9.43 -6.09
C ILE A 68 -4.58 -9.33 -6.10
N LYS A 69 -5.19 -8.54 -6.99
CA LYS A 69 -6.63 -8.24 -6.97
C LYS A 69 -7.52 -9.49 -7.07
N GLU A 70 -7.08 -10.51 -7.82
CA GLU A 70 -7.78 -11.79 -7.96
C GLU A 70 -7.77 -12.61 -6.65
N TYR A 71 -6.70 -12.52 -5.86
CA TYR A 71 -6.60 -13.21 -4.57
C TYR A 71 -7.42 -12.52 -3.50
N CYS A 72 -7.47 -11.19 -3.56
CA CYS A 72 -8.05 -10.37 -2.51
C CYS A 72 -9.51 -9.99 -2.73
N GLN A 73 -10.06 -10.21 -3.93
CA GLN A 73 -11.35 -9.70 -4.38
C GLN A 73 -11.39 -8.18 -4.22
N ALA A 74 -11.17 -7.45 -5.32
CA ALA A 74 -11.14 -6.00 -5.29
C ALA A 74 -12.44 -5.42 -4.71
N GLU A 75 -12.32 -4.59 -3.66
CA GLU A 75 -13.41 -3.77 -3.17
C GLU A 75 -13.63 -2.56 -4.10
N GLU A 76 -14.84 -1.99 -4.07
CA GLU A 76 -15.19 -0.83 -4.89
C GLU A 76 -14.20 0.32 -4.65
N ASN A 77 -13.75 0.96 -5.75
CA ASN A 77 -12.84 2.12 -5.76
C ASN A 77 -11.37 1.87 -5.39
N ILE A 78 -10.95 0.66 -5.00
CA ILE A 78 -9.52 0.40 -4.67
C ILE A 78 -8.61 0.68 -5.87
N GLU A 79 -9.03 0.27 -7.07
CA GLU A 79 -8.29 0.52 -8.30
C GLU A 79 -8.13 2.02 -8.60
N GLU A 80 -9.18 2.81 -8.38
CA GLU A 80 -9.11 4.27 -8.54
C GLU A 80 -8.14 4.91 -7.55
N TYR A 81 -8.10 4.41 -6.31
CA TYR A 81 -7.19 4.89 -5.28
C TYR A 81 -5.74 4.56 -5.63
N VAL A 82 -5.49 3.37 -6.16
CA VAL A 82 -4.17 2.95 -6.68
C VAL A 82 -3.75 3.90 -7.80
N LEU A 83 -4.61 4.14 -8.79
CA LEU A 83 -4.32 5.04 -9.91
C LEU A 83 -4.04 6.49 -9.47
N LEU A 84 -4.78 6.98 -8.48
CA LEU A 84 -4.53 8.30 -7.89
C LEU A 84 -3.15 8.35 -7.25
N LEU A 85 -2.81 7.39 -6.39
CA LEU A 85 -1.56 7.38 -5.64
C LEU A 85 -0.34 7.11 -6.54
N SER A 86 -0.47 6.33 -7.62
CA SER A 86 0.59 6.12 -8.61
C SER A 86 1.19 7.42 -9.15
N LYS A 87 0.40 8.49 -9.20
CA LYS A 87 0.85 9.82 -9.67
C LYS A 87 1.81 10.50 -8.69
N TYR A 88 1.93 10.02 -7.45
CA TYR A 88 2.78 10.62 -6.42
C TYR A 88 4.16 9.97 -6.29
N TYR A 89 4.54 9.06 -7.18
CA TYR A 89 5.87 8.42 -7.13
C TYR A 89 7.03 9.39 -7.42
N ILE A 90 6.94 10.10 -8.55
CA ILE A 90 7.99 10.99 -9.08
C ILE A 90 7.67 12.46 -8.78
N PRO A 91 6.52 13.01 -9.19
CA PRO A 91 6.30 14.46 -9.18
C PRO A 91 6.60 15.17 -7.85
N PRO A 92 6.26 14.63 -6.65
CA PRO A 92 6.50 15.35 -5.41
C PRO A 92 7.98 15.66 -5.08
N ARG A 93 8.93 15.04 -5.78
CA ARG A 93 10.37 15.10 -5.49
C ARG A 93 11.22 15.73 -6.59
N TYR A 94 10.74 15.72 -7.83
CA TYR A 94 11.54 16.03 -9.01
C TYR A 94 11.11 17.37 -9.63
N PRO A 95 11.95 18.43 -9.59
CA PRO A 95 11.59 19.75 -10.12
C PRO A 95 11.22 19.76 -11.60
N ASP A 96 11.80 18.87 -12.40
CA ASP A 96 11.53 18.67 -13.82
C ASP A 96 10.14 18.08 -14.12
N ALA A 97 9.42 17.61 -13.10
CA ALA A 97 8.02 17.20 -13.23
C ALA A 97 7.05 18.40 -13.37
N PHE A 98 7.52 19.63 -13.18
CA PHE A 98 6.70 20.84 -13.27
C PHE A 98 7.34 21.88 -14.21
N PRO A 99 6.53 22.76 -14.85
CA PRO A 99 7.06 23.81 -15.73
C PRO A 99 8.00 24.83 -15.04
N GLY A 100 8.02 24.87 -13.72
CA GLY A 100 8.94 25.70 -12.93
C GLY A 100 8.64 25.66 -11.43
N GLY A 101 9.58 26.15 -10.61
CA GLY A 101 9.45 26.15 -9.16
C GLY A 101 9.84 24.84 -8.48
N ALA A 102 9.74 24.80 -7.15
CA ALA A 102 10.07 23.62 -6.37
C ALA A 102 8.82 22.73 -6.20
N PRO A 103 8.92 21.39 -6.34
CA PRO A 103 7.78 20.47 -6.26
C PRO A 103 6.89 20.65 -5.04
N TYR A 104 7.48 20.92 -3.86
CA TYR A 104 6.72 21.04 -2.61
C TYR A 104 5.66 22.16 -2.62
N LYS A 105 5.77 23.14 -3.54
CA LYS A 105 4.82 24.25 -3.66
C LYS A 105 3.54 23.90 -4.42
N PHE A 106 3.49 22.74 -5.07
CA PHE A 106 2.35 22.32 -5.90
C PHE A 106 1.32 21.47 -5.15
N TYR A 107 1.57 21.12 -3.89
CA TYR A 107 0.74 20.22 -3.12
C TYR A 107 -0.01 20.96 -2.03
N THR A 108 -1.28 20.62 -1.87
CA THR A 108 -2.18 21.22 -0.89
C THR A 108 -2.40 20.31 0.31
N LEU A 109 -2.89 20.90 1.41
CA LEU A 109 -3.34 20.15 2.59
C LEU A 109 -4.43 19.14 2.23
N GLN A 110 -5.32 19.48 1.30
CA GLN A 110 -6.43 18.62 0.90
C GLN A 110 -5.93 17.38 0.16
N GLU A 111 -4.97 17.54 -0.76
CA GLU A 111 -4.34 16.41 -1.45
C GLU A 111 -3.59 15.50 -0.48
N ALA A 112 -2.86 16.06 0.48
CA ALA A 112 -2.14 15.27 1.48
C ALA A 112 -3.11 14.45 2.36
N LYS A 113 -4.22 15.05 2.80
CA LYS A 113 -5.27 14.36 3.57
C LYS A 113 -5.97 13.28 2.74
N GLU A 114 -6.24 13.57 1.47
CA GLU A 114 -6.83 12.59 0.56
C GLU A 114 -5.87 11.42 0.35
N ALA A 115 -4.60 11.68 0.03
CA ALA A 115 -3.58 10.66 -0.16
C ALA A 115 -3.45 9.74 1.07
N PHE A 116 -3.41 10.32 2.28
CA PHE A 116 -3.43 9.56 3.54
C PHE A 116 -4.67 8.66 3.66
N SER A 117 -5.85 9.21 3.42
CA SER A 117 -7.12 8.48 3.50
C SER A 117 -7.18 7.31 2.51
N LYS A 118 -6.81 7.55 1.25
CA LYS A 118 -6.80 6.51 0.20
C LYS A 118 -5.76 5.42 0.49
N ALA A 119 -4.55 5.80 0.90
CA ALA A 119 -3.51 4.84 1.28
C ALA A 119 -3.94 3.96 2.45
N SER A 120 -4.58 4.56 3.47
CA SER A 120 -5.11 3.82 4.61
C SER A 120 -6.15 2.78 4.18
N LYS A 121 -7.05 3.11 3.25
CA LYS A 121 -8.06 2.17 2.74
C LYS A 121 -7.45 1.01 1.97
N ILE A 122 -6.41 1.25 1.17
CA ILE A 122 -5.72 0.17 0.44
C ILE A 122 -4.98 -0.76 1.40
N ILE A 123 -4.28 -0.22 2.41
CA ILE A 123 -3.56 -1.02 3.41
C ILE A 123 -4.53 -1.88 4.23
N ASP A 124 -5.68 -1.32 4.61
CA ASP A 124 -6.74 -2.06 5.29
C ASP A 124 -7.32 -3.18 4.41
N TRP A 125 -7.57 -2.91 3.12
CA TRP A 125 -8.01 -3.92 2.15
C TRP A 125 -7.02 -5.09 2.03
N VAL A 126 -5.72 -4.81 1.90
CA VAL A 126 -4.68 -5.85 1.87
C VAL A 126 -4.64 -6.64 3.18
N SER A 127 -4.73 -5.96 4.33
CA SER A 127 -4.73 -6.60 5.65
C SER A 127 -5.91 -7.56 5.81
N LYS A 128 -7.12 -7.12 5.48
CA LYS A 128 -8.34 -7.94 5.49
C LYS A 128 -8.24 -9.15 4.58
N CYS A 129 -7.65 -8.99 3.40
CA CYS A 129 -7.40 -10.09 2.48
C CYS A 129 -6.52 -11.18 3.13
N VAL A 130 -5.40 -10.78 3.73
CA VAL A 130 -4.46 -11.72 4.35
C VAL A 130 -5.03 -12.35 5.61
N GLU A 131 -5.83 -11.63 6.40
CA GLU A 131 -6.57 -12.20 7.53
C GLU A 131 -7.54 -13.32 7.10
N ARG A 132 -8.23 -13.15 5.96
CA ARG A 132 -9.09 -14.21 5.40
C ARG A 132 -8.26 -15.44 4.99
N LEU A 133 -7.09 -15.23 4.38
CA LEU A 133 -6.17 -16.31 4.02
C LEU A 133 -5.68 -17.07 5.25
N ARG A 134 -5.25 -16.36 6.31
CA ARG A 134 -4.75 -16.95 7.56
C ARG A 134 -5.81 -17.84 8.24
N LYS A 135 -7.04 -17.34 8.36
CA LYS A 135 -8.19 -18.10 8.89
C LYS A 135 -8.49 -19.36 8.07
N THR A 136 -8.33 -19.29 6.75
CA THR A 136 -8.58 -20.43 5.86
C THR A 136 -7.49 -21.49 6.04
N SER A 137 -6.22 -21.10 6.15
CA SER A 137 -5.12 -22.06 6.40
C SER A 137 -5.25 -22.80 7.74
N GLU A 138 -5.67 -22.11 8.81
CA GLU A 138 -5.84 -22.70 10.14
C GLU A 138 -6.98 -23.73 10.17
N ARG A 139 -8.07 -23.47 9.45
CA ARG A 139 -9.20 -24.41 9.34
C ARG A 139 -8.81 -25.69 8.62
N THR A 140 -8.06 -25.58 7.52
CA THR A 140 -7.56 -26.74 6.77
C THR A 140 -6.61 -27.58 7.61
N CYS A 141 -5.75 -26.97 8.45
CA CYS A 141 -4.87 -27.73 9.35
C CYS A 141 -5.68 -28.50 10.42
N ASN A 142 -6.63 -27.83 11.06
CA ASN A 142 -7.46 -28.43 12.12
C ASN A 142 -8.40 -29.54 11.63
N SER A 143 -8.85 -29.51 10.37
CA SER A 143 -9.65 -30.60 9.79
C SER A 143 -8.83 -31.84 9.47
N THR A 144 -7.53 -31.70 9.25
CA THR A 144 -6.64 -32.81 8.91
C THR A 144 -6.22 -33.58 10.18
N GLU A 145 -6.20 -32.93 11.34
CA GLU A 145 -5.84 -33.55 12.63
C GLU A 145 -7.00 -34.31 13.32
N ARG A 146 -8.26 -34.04 12.95
CA ARG A 146 -9.45 -34.72 13.53
C ARG A 146 -9.92 -35.94 12.74
N GLY A 147 -9.19 -36.32 11.70
CA GLY A 147 -9.47 -37.48 10.84
C GLY A 147 -8.56 -38.66 11.15
N TYR A 148 -8.49 -39.09 12.41
CA TYR A 148 -7.93 -40.38 12.84
C TYR A 148 -8.67 -40.91 14.06
#